data_AF-A0A1V6K386-F1
#
_entry.id   AF-A0A1V6K386-F1
#
_cell.length_a   1.000
_cell.length_b   1.000
_cell.length_c   1.000
_cell.angle_alpha   90.00
_cell.angle_beta   90.00
_cell.angle_gamma   90.00
#
_symmetry.space_group_name_H-M   'P 1'
#
loop_
_entity.id
_entity.type
_entity.pdbx_description
1 polymer ?
#
loop_
_entity_poly.entity_id
_entity_poly.type
_entity_poly.pdbx_seq_one_letter_code
_entity_poly.pdbx_strand_id
1 'polypeptide(L)'
;MTLGTDGEERFRIVDHFPFEEGNVAMVVGGKHSGKVARIVEIVRTASSVPNRVILVDDSTDERFETIEEYIFMVGRTAIAPELEASA
;
A
#
# COMPACT_ATOMS: atom_id res chain seq x y z
N MET A 1 -3.82 13.15 -14.20
CA MET A 1 -4.66 13.90 -13.25
C MET A 1 -3.75 14.92 -12.58
N THR A 2 -4.14 16.18 -12.49
CA THR A 2 -3.33 17.23 -11.85
C THR A 2 -4.10 17.77 -10.67
N LEU A 3 -3.45 17.83 -9.50
CA LEU A 3 -4.02 18.44 -8.31
C LEU A 3 -3.48 19.88 -8.22
N GLY A 4 -4.33 20.90 -8.46
CA GLY A 4 -3.90 22.31 -8.38
C GLY A 4 -4.55 23.22 -9.43
N THR A 5 -3.99 24.41 -9.61
CA THR A 5 -4.36 25.35 -10.69
C THR A 5 -3.90 24.82 -12.05
N ASP A 6 -4.77 24.92 -13.06
CA ASP A 6 -4.50 24.45 -14.42
C ASP A 6 -3.24 25.14 -14.99
N GLY A 7 -2.19 24.36 -15.28
CA GLY A 7 -0.95 24.84 -15.90
C GLY A 7 0.35 24.45 -15.17
N GLU A 8 0.29 23.91 -13.96
CA GLU A 8 1.49 23.46 -13.22
C GLU A 8 1.71 21.95 -13.36
N GLU A 9 2.72 21.54 -14.15
CA GLU A 9 3.08 20.12 -14.32
C GLU A 9 3.68 19.47 -13.07
N ARG A 10 4.11 20.26 -12.09
CA ARG A 10 4.73 19.80 -10.84
C ARG A 10 3.83 18.90 -9.99
N PHE A 11 2.52 19.03 -10.09
CA PHE A 11 1.55 18.23 -9.32
C PHE A 11 0.83 17.19 -10.19
N ARG A 12 1.45 16.83 -11.33
CA ARG A 12 0.95 15.79 -12.21
C ARG A 12 1.09 14.42 -11.53
N ILE A 13 -0.03 13.73 -11.37
CA ILE A 13 -0.06 12.33 -10.95
C ILE A 13 0.39 11.48 -12.14
N VAL A 14 1.54 10.83 -11.99
CA VAL A 14 2.17 9.98 -13.02
C VAL A 14 1.67 8.54 -12.98
N ASP A 15 1.36 8.01 -11.80
CA ASP A 15 0.88 6.65 -11.61
C ASP A 15 0.06 6.53 -10.32
N HIS A 16 -0.64 5.40 -10.16
CA HIS A 16 -1.32 5.02 -8.93
C HIS A 16 -1.13 3.53 -8.62
N PHE A 17 -1.03 3.20 -7.34
CA PHE A 17 -1.01 1.83 -6.85
C PHE A 17 -2.36 1.47 -6.25
N PRO A 18 -3.15 0.58 -6.89
CA PRO A 18 -4.44 0.20 -6.35
C PRO A 18 -4.28 -0.67 -5.10
N PHE A 19 -5.24 -0.58 -4.18
CA PHE A 19 -5.30 -1.41 -2.99
C PHE A 19 -5.95 -2.76 -3.34
N GLU A 20 -5.12 -3.71 -3.76
CA GLU A 20 -5.54 -5.01 -4.30
C GLU A 20 -4.61 -6.13 -3.82
N GLU A 21 -5.13 -7.36 -3.86
CA GLU A 21 -4.36 -8.57 -3.57
C GLU A 21 -3.22 -8.74 -4.59
N GLY A 22 -2.07 -9.22 -4.11
CA GLY A 22 -0.85 -9.33 -4.91
C GLY A 22 0.05 -8.10 -4.85
N ASN A 23 -0.47 -6.93 -4.45
CA ASN A 23 0.32 -5.71 -4.35
C ASN A 23 1.14 -5.63 -3.06
N VAL A 24 2.18 -4.80 -3.06
CA VAL A 24 3.11 -4.64 -1.95
C VAL A 24 2.74 -3.40 -1.16
N ALA A 25 2.65 -3.57 0.16
CA ALA A 25 2.30 -2.50 1.06
C ALA A 25 3.16 -2.51 2.32
N MET A 26 3.32 -1.33 2.90
CA MET A 26 4.02 -1.11 4.15
C MET A 26 3.00 -0.87 5.27
N VAL A 27 3.24 -1.49 6.42
CA VAL A 27 2.45 -1.24 7.61
C VAL A 27 2.97 0.01 8.31
N VAL A 28 2.11 1.00 8.53
CA VAL A 28 2.49 2.27 9.18
C VAL A 28 2.16 2.32 10.67
N GLY A 29 1.31 1.41 11.17
CA GLY A 29 0.81 1.42 12.55
C GLY A 29 0.78 0.05 13.23
N GLY A 30 0.56 0.06 14.55
CA GLY A 30 0.43 -1.16 15.36
C GLY A 30 1.73 -1.92 15.58
N LYS A 31 1.61 -3.21 15.93
CA LYS A 31 2.75 -4.08 16.30
C LYS A 31 3.70 -4.39 15.13
N HIS A 32 3.18 -4.38 13.90
CA HIS A 32 3.92 -4.70 12.68
C HIS A 32 4.38 -3.45 11.93
N SER A 33 4.31 -2.26 12.54
CA SER A 33 4.75 -1.00 11.93
C SER A 33 6.19 -1.08 11.41
N GLY A 34 6.41 -0.58 10.20
CA GLY A 34 7.69 -0.60 9.49
C GLY A 34 7.93 -1.87 8.65
N LYS A 35 7.08 -2.89 8.74
CA LYS A 35 7.20 -4.08 7.87
C LYS A 35 6.63 -3.80 6.48
N VAL A 36 7.33 -4.27 5.45
CA VAL A 36 6.87 -4.28 4.06
C VAL A 36 6.50 -5.71 3.69
N ALA A 37 5.30 -5.90 3.16
CA ALA A 37 4.77 -7.22 2.86
C ALA A 37 3.79 -7.18 1.69
N ARG A 38 3.55 -8.33 1.06
CA ARG A 38 2.55 -8.47 -0.02
C ARG A 38 1.18 -8.73 0.59
N ILE A 39 0.16 -8.05 0.07
CA ILE A 39 -1.25 -8.31 0.41
C ILE A 39 -1.65 -9.64 -0.20
N VAL A 40 -2.09 -10.59 0.63
CA VAL A 40 -2.58 -11.89 0.16
C VAL A 40 -4.10 -11.93 0.14
N GLU A 41 -4.75 -11.28 1.10
CA GLU A 41 -6.22 -11.29 1.19
C GLU A 41 -6.72 -10.01 1.86
N ILE A 42 -7.83 -9.49 1.34
CA ILE A 42 -8.54 -8.33 1.90
C ILE A 42 -9.90 -8.80 2.45
N VAL A 43 -9.97 -8.96 3.77
CA VAL A 43 -11.18 -9.44 4.46
C VAL A 43 -12.10 -8.26 4.73
N ARG A 44 -13.08 -8.07 3.84
CA ARG A 44 -14.10 -7.02 3.95
C ARG A 44 -15.27 -7.50 4.79
N THR A 45 -15.58 -6.78 5.87
CA THR A 45 -16.71 -7.10 6.74
C THR A 45 -17.74 -5.99 6.66
N ALA A 46 -19.02 -6.34 6.45
CA ALA A 46 -20.13 -5.38 6.48
C ALA A 46 -20.47 -5.01 7.94
N SER A 47 -19.56 -4.30 8.60
CA SER A 47 -19.62 -3.89 10.00
C SER A 47 -18.99 -2.50 10.16
N SER A 48 -19.14 -1.89 11.34
CA SER A 48 -18.41 -0.69 11.74
C SER A 48 -16.96 -0.97 12.15
N VAL A 49 -16.58 -2.24 12.24
CA VAL A 49 -15.20 -2.67 12.53
C VAL A 49 -14.35 -2.52 11.26
N PRO A 50 -13.11 -1.98 11.36
CA PRO A 50 -12.22 -1.84 10.22
C PRO A 50 -11.99 -3.16 9.47
N ASN A 51 -11.84 -3.08 8.15
CA ASN A 51 -11.49 -4.26 7.36
C ASN A 51 -10.10 -4.76 7.73
N ARG A 52 -9.92 -6.08 7.65
CA ARG A 52 -8.64 -6.73 7.94
C ARG A 52 -7.93 -7.05 6.64
N VAL A 53 -6.61 -6.98 6.70
CA VAL A 53 -5.72 -7.27 5.58
C VAL A 53 -4.72 -8.30 6.04
N ILE A 54 -4.61 -9.39 5.28
CA ILE A 54 -3.62 -10.44 5.52
C ILE A 54 -2.43 -10.17 4.60
N LEU A 55 -1.24 -10.10 5.19
CA LEU A 55 0.00 -9.85 4.48
C LEU A 55 1.03 -10.94 4.72
N VAL A 56 1.93 -11.08 3.77
CA VAL A 56 3.05 -12.02 3.81
C VAL A 56 4.35 -11.30 3.49
N ASP A 57 5.32 -11.41 4.39
CA ASP A 57 6.67 -10.92 4.17
C ASP A 57 7.44 -11.93 3.31
N ASP A 58 7.83 -11.53 2.10
CA ASP A 58 8.58 -12.40 1.18
C ASP A 58 9.97 -12.80 1.68
N SER A 59 10.56 -12.03 2.59
CA SER A 59 11.90 -12.29 3.11
C SER A 59 11.89 -13.35 4.21
N THR A 60 10.80 -13.41 4.97
CA THR A 60 10.69 -14.26 6.17
C THR A 60 9.62 -15.34 6.05
N ASP A 61 8.80 -15.30 4.99
CA ASP A 61 7.58 -16.08 4.81
C ASP A 61 6.58 -15.93 5.98
N GLU A 62 6.73 -14.86 6.79
CA GLU A 62 5.88 -14.59 7.93
C GLU A 62 4.54 -14.03 7.46
N ARG A 63 3.45 -14.73 7.80
CA ARG A 63 2.09 -14.25 7.61
C ARG A 63 1.63 -13.48 8.84
N PHE A 64 1.09 -12.29 8.64
CA PHE A 64 0.49 -11.50 9.69
C PHE A 64 -0.71 -10.72 9.17
N GLU A 65 -1.46 -10.12 10.10
CA GLU A 65 -2.68 -9.37 9.79
C GLU A 65 -2.64 -7.99 10.42
N THR A 66 -3.34 -7.05 9.79
CA THR A 66 -3.54 -5.70 10.30
C THR A 66 -4.88 -5.14 9.80
N ILE A 67 -5.21 -3.91 10.19
CA ILE A 67 -6.37 -3.19 9.67
C ILE A 67 -6.00 -2.40 8.41
N GLU A 68 -6.97 -2.18 7.52
CA GLU A 68 -6.77 -1.46 6.26
C GLU A 68 -6.18 -0.06 6.47
N GLU A 69 -6.56 0.62 7.56
CA GLU A 69 -6.07 1.96 7.89
C GLU A 69 -4.56 2.02 8.16
N TYR A 70 -3.94 0.88 8.48
CA TYR A 70 -2.51 0.81 8.74
C TYR A 70 -1.70 0.41 7.51
N ILE A 71 -2.33 0.30 6.35
CA ILE A 71 -1.69 -0.08 5.10
C ILE A 71 -1.37 1.12 4.24
N PHE A 72 -0.12 1.19 3.78
CA PHE A 72 0.34 2.16 2.81
C PHE A 72 0.91 1.46 1.57
N MET A 73 0.34 1.70 0.39
CA MET A 73 0.79 1.05 -0.84
C MET A 73 2.15 1.57 -1.28
N VAL A 74 3.09 0.66 -1.55
CA VAL A 74 4.47 1.01 -1.98
C VAL A 74 4.86 0.39 -3.33
N GLY A 75 4.01 -0.46 -3.90
CA GLY A 75 4.20 -0.98 -5.25
C GLY A 75 3.25 -2.12 -5.62
N ARG A 76 3.39 -2.65 -6.85
CA ARG A 76 2.55 -3.74 -7.38
C ARG A 76 3.16 -5.13 -7.22
N THR A 77 4.47 -5.25 -7.35
CA THR A 77 5.16 -6.57 -7.31
C THR A 77 6.41 -6.50 -6.45
N ALA A 78 7.11 -5.37 -6.53
CA ALA A 78 8.19 -4.97 -5.65
C ALA A 78 7.94 -3.52 -5.20
N ILE A 79 8.72 -3.05 -4.22
CA ILE A 79 8.83 -1.62 -3.91
C ILE A 79 9.19 -0.92 -5.23
N ALA A 80 8.52 0.18 -5.56
CA ALA A 80 8.76 0.94 -6.78
C ALA A 80 9.56 2.22 -6.50
N PRO A 81 10.86 2.13 -6.14
CA PRO A 81 11.69 3.32 -5.91
C PRO A 81 11.98 4.09 -7.21
N GLU A 82 11.75 3.49 -8.37
CA GLU A 82 11.99 4.11 -9.68
C GLU A 82 11.12 5.34 -9.93
N LEU A 83 9.96 5.44 -9.27
CA LEU A 83 9.09 6.63 -9.33
C LEU A 83 9.69 7.84 -8.59
N GLU A 84 10.57 7.63 -7.62
CA GLU A 84 11.29 8.71 -6.91
C GLU A 84 12.49 9.22 -7.72
N ALA A 85 13.08 8.38 -8.58
CA ALA A 85 14.31 8.68 -9.31
C ALA A 85 14.11 9.59 -10.55
N SER A 86 12.86 9.89 -10.90
CA SER A 86 12.52 10.69 -12.09
C SER A 86 11.92 12.08 -11.75
N ALA A 87 12.01 12.52 -10.49
CA ALA A 87 11.49 13.80 -10.00
C ALA A 87 12.57 14.89 -9.89
#